data_AF-A0A965I1L1-F1
#
_entry.id   AF-A0A965I1L1-F1
#
_cell.length_a   1.000
_cell.length_b   1.000
_cell.length_c   1.000
_cell.angle_alpha   90.00
_cell.angle_beta   90.00
_cell.angle_gamma   90.00
#
_symmetry.space_group_name_H-M   'P 1'
#
loop_
_entity.id
_entity.type
_entity.pdbx_description
1 polymer ?
#
loop_
_entity_poly.entity_id
_entity_poly.type
_entity_poly.pdbx_seq_one_letter_code
_entity_poly.pdbx_strand_id
1 'polypeptide(L)'
;MNDKIAEFASNLNYQELPEPVIKIIKHGFVDAIACALFGSTKSWSQMTRDVVVSEKQNGACFFPSFPESGLPPSSAALLLGSYCHAFELDNLRFPGAGVHPGAVIMCPLVALAQAYGLSGKKVITSAVVGVEALSRLGLATKHSLENRGF
;
A
#
# COMPACT_ATOMS: atom_id res chain seq x y z
N MET A 1 2.38 2.55 -24.03
CA MET A 1 2.91 2.43 -22.65
C MET A 1 1.98 1.56 -21.81
N ASN A 2 0.67 1.80 -21.86
CA ASN A 2 -0.34 1.03 -21.13
C ASN A 2 -0.28 -0.47 -21.41
N ASP A 3 -0.20 -0.89 -22.68
CA ASP A 3 -0.23 -2.32 -23.05
C ASP A 3 0.94 -3.11 -22.44
N LYS A 4 2.14 -2.53 -22.40
CA LYS A 4 3.33 -3.19 -21.83
C LYS A 4 3.24 -3.37 -20.31
N ILE A 5 2.66 -2.39 -19.60
CA ILE A 5 2.46 -2.50 -18.15
C ILE A 5 1.35 -3.50 -17.84
N ALA A 6 0.26 -3.49 -18.63
CA ALA A 6 -0.81 -4.46 -18.50
C ALA A 6 -0.33 -5.89 -18.76
N GLU A 7 0.46 -6.10 -19.82
CA GLU A 7 1.06 -7.39 -20.15
C GLU A 7 2.02 -7.89 -19.05
N PHE A 8 2.88 -7.00 -18.53
CA PHE A 8 3.74 -7.33 -17.39
C PHE A 8 2.91 -7.73 -16.16
N ALA A 9 1.88 -6.94 -15.84
CA ALA A 9 1.01 -7.18 -14.69
C ALA A 9 0.22 -8.50 -14.81
N SER A 10 -0.21 -8.87 -16.02
CA SER A 10 -0.98 -10.10 -16.24
C SER A 10 -0.11 -11.36 -16.27
N ASN A 11 1.15 -11.23 -16.68
CA ASN A 11 2.01 -12.39 -16.97
C ASN A 11 3.04 -12.72 -15.88
N LEU A 12 3.35 -11.78 -14.98
CA LEU A 12 4.37 -12.00 -13.95
C LEU A 12 3.96 -13.07 -12.93
N ASN A 13 4.81 -14.08 -12.75
CA ASN A 13 4.62 -15.13 -11.74
C ASN A 13 5.63 -15.02 -10.60
N TYR A 14 5.27 -15.53 -9.43
CA TYR A 14 6.14 -15.50 -8.24
C TYR A 14 7.49 -16.19 -8.47
N GLN A 15 7.51 -17.28 -9.23
CA GLN A 15 8.70 -18.09 -9.51
C GLN A 15 9.74 -17.34 -10.34
N GLU A 16 9.34 -16.30 -11.06
CA GLU A 16 10.21 -15.48 -11.90
C GLU A 16 10.84 -14.33 -11.11
N LEU A 17 10.39 -14.10 -9.87
CA LEU A 17 10.90 -13.02 -9.04
C LEU A 17 12.30 -13.35 -8.51
N PRO A 18 13.30 -12.48 -8.75
CA PRO A 18 14.60 -12.63 -8.11
C PRO A 18 14.47 -12.59 -6.59
N GLU A 19 15.26 -13.42 -5.89
CA GLU A 19 15.26 -13.47 -4.43
C GLU A 19 15.46 -12.08 -3.77
N PRO A 20 16.37 -11.20 -4.26
CA PRO A 20 16.51 -9.86 -3.69
C PRO A 20 15.24 -9.01 -3.81
N VAL A 21 14.46 -9.19 -4.88
CA VAL A 21 13.18 -8.48 -5.10
C VAL A 21 12.13 -8.96 -4.09
N ILE A 22 12.05 -10.27 -3.87
CA ILE A 22 11.16 -10.83 -2.84
C ILE A 22 11.53 -10.28 -1.45
N LYS A 23 12.83 -10.24 -1.15
CA LYS A 23 13.34 -9.76 0.15
C LYS A 23 12.99 -8.28 0.38
N ILE A 24 13.24 -7.40 -0.58
CA ILE A 24 12.95 -5.97 -0.41
C ILE A 24 11.45 -5.69 -0.30
N ILE A 25 10.61 -6.43 -1.04
CA ILE A 25 9.16 -6.31 -0.93
C ILE A 25 8.67 -6.74 0.45
N LYS A 26 9.21 -7.85 1.00
CA LYS A 26 8.90 -8.26 2.38
C LYS A 26 9.29 -7.20 3.40
N HIS A 27 10.48 -6.60 3.27
CA HIS A 27 10.89 -5.50 4.14
C HIS A 27 9.94 -4.30 4.03
N GLY A 28 9.52 -3.96 2.81
CA GLY A 28 8.53 -2.89 2.61
C GLY A 28 7.19 -3.17 3.29
N PHE A 29 6.69 -4.40 3.28
CA PHE A 29 5.49 -4.75 4.04
C PHE A 29 5.68 -4.59 5.55
N VAL A 30 6.82 -5.02 6.09
CA VAL A 30 7.13 -4.85 7.52
C VAL A 30 7.19 -3.36 7.88
N ASP A 31 7.88 -2.57 7.06
CA ASP A 31 7.99 -1.12 7.20
C ASP A 31 6.61 -0.42 7.15
N ALA A 32 5.81 -0.72 6.12
CA ALA A 32 4.50 -0.12 5.94
C ALA A 32 3.55 -0.43 7.11
N ILE A 33 3.56 -1.67 7.62
CA ILE A 33 2.74 -2.06 8.77
C ILE A 33 3.25 -1.37 10.05
N ALA A 34 4.57 -1.29 10.26
CA ALA A 34 5.14 -0.59 11.41
C ALA A 34 4.78 0.91 11.40
N CYS A 35 4.89 1.56 10.24
CA CYS A 35 4.49 2.96 10.05
C CYS A 35 2.99 3.13 10.28
N ALA A 36 2.15 2.23 9.77
CA ALA A 36 0.71 2.28 10.00
C ALA A 36 0.35 2.07 11.49
N LEU A 37 1.04 1.18 12.21
CA LEU A 37 0.84 1.01 13.64
C LEU A 37 1.18 2.29 14.39
N PHE A 38 2.34 2.89 14.13
CA PHE A 38 2.73 4.15 14.75
C PHE A 38 1.78 5.29 14.39
N GLY A 39 1.45 5.43 13.10
CA GLY A 39 0.58 6.48 12.59
C GLY A 39 -0.86 6.38 13.09
N SER A 40 -1.36 5.17 13.38
CA SER A 40 -2.70 4.98 13.95
C SER A 40 -2.88 5.61 15.33
N THR A 41 -1.77 5.91 16.03
CA THR A 41 -1.78 6.55 17.36
C THR A 41 -1.92 8.08 17.31
N LYS A 42 -1.91 8.68 16.12
CA LYS A 42 -1.90 10.14 15.95
C LYS A 42 -3.31 10.72 15.95
N SER A 43 -3.45 11.94 16.47
CA SER A 43 -4.75 12.61 16.56
C SER A 43 -5.39 12.84 15.18
N TRP A 44 -4.62 13.15 14.14
CA TRP A 44 -5.14 13.30 12.79
C TRP A 44 -5.57 11.98 12.16
N SER A 45 -4.89 10.88 12.46
CA SER A 45 -5.30 9.54 12.05
C SER A 45 -6.60 9.11 12.73
N GLN A 46 -6.82 9.51 13.99
CA GLN A 46 -8.08 9.29 14.71
C GLN A 46 -9.24 10.03 14.05
N MET A 47 -9.03 11.25 13.52
CA MET A 47 -10.08 11.96 12.77
C MET A 47 -10.58 11.16 11.56
N THR A 48 -9.67 10.64 10.73
CA THR A 48 -10.06 9.81 9.56
C THR A 48 -10.73 8.50 10.00
N ARG A 49 -10.22 7.89 11.08
CA ARG A 49 -10.82 6.69 11.67
C ARG A 49 -12.26 6.94 12.08
N ASP A 50 -12.55 8.03 12.76
CA ASP A 50 -13.86 8.31 13.31
C ASP A 50 -14.89 8.54 12.21
N VAL A 51 -14.50 9.17 11.09
CA VAL A 51 -15.33 9.26 9.88
C VAL A 51 -15.68 7.86 9.37
N VAL A 52 -14.67 7.02 9.14
CA VAL A 52 -14.89 5.65 8.63
C VAL A 52 -15.74 4.80 9.58
N VAL A 53 -15.48 4.87 10.88
CA VAL A 53 -16.24 4.11 11.89
C VAL A 53 -17.68 4.61 12.04
N SER A 54 -17.93 5.90 11.80
CA SER A 54 -19.29 6.46 11.85
C SER A 54 -20.24 5.84 10.81
N GLU A 55 -19.71 5.27 9.73
CA GLU A 55 -20.48 4.57 8.70
C GLU A 55 -21.00 3.20 9.16
N LYS A 56 -20.59 2.71 10.35
CA LYS A 56 -21.06 1.46 10.96
C LYS A 56 -20.99 0.24 10.03
N GLN A 57 -19.91 0.18 9.27
CA GLN A 57 -19.63 -0.93 8.36
C GLN A 57 -19.16 -2.17 9.14
N ASN A 58 -19.26 -3.32 8.48
CA ASN A 58 -18.67 -4.58 8.93
C ASN A 58 -17.76 -5.11 7.82
N GLY A 59 -16.74 -5.89 8.16
CA GLY A 59 -15.94 -6.55 7.14
C GLY A 59 -14.85 -7.45 7.67
N ALA A 60 -14.08 -8.00 6.73
CA ALA A 60 -13.09 -9.04 7.01
C ALA A 60 -11.69 -8.49 7.33
N CYS A 61 -11.50 -7.16 7.35
CA CYS A 61 -10.21 -6.55 7.63
C CYS A 61 -10.12 -6.10 9.08
N PHE A 62 -9.08 -6.54 9.78
CA PHE A 62 -8.79 -6.23 11.17
C PHE A 62 -7.44 -5.54 11.30
N PHE A 63 -7.35 -4.61 12.24
CA PHE A 63 -6.15 -3.89 12.63
C PHE A 63 -6.36 -3.35 14.05
N PRO A 64 -5.32 -3.14 14.89
CA PRO A 64 -5.51 -2.80 16.31
C PRO A 64 -6.40 -1.58 16.60
N SER A 65 -6.49 -0.59 15.70
CA SER A 65 -7.36 0.58 15.85
C SER A 65 -8.74 0.44 15.21
N PHE A 66 -9.03 -0.67 14.52
CA PHE A 66 -10.31 -0.90 13.85
C PHE A 66 -11.39 -1.38 14.83
N PRO A 67 -12.68 -1.22 14.49
CA PRO A 67 -13.77 -1.78 15.30
C PRO A 67 -13.71 -3.31 15.31
N GLU A 68 -14.29 -3.92 16.35
CA GLU A 68 -14.38 -5.39 16.48
C GLU A 68 -15.17 -6.05 15.35
N SER A 69 -16.10 -5.32 14.72
CA SER A 69 -16.85 -5.78 13.55
C SER A 69 -16.01 -5.86 12.27
N GLY A 70 -14.76 -5.42 12.32
CA GLY A 70 -13.87 -5.29 11.17
C GLY A 70 -14.34 -4.22 10.19
N LEU A 71 -13.56 -4.03 9.13
CA LEU A 71 -13.87 -3.09 8.06
C LEU A 71 -13.87 -3.76 6.69
N PRO A 72 -14.64 -3.24 5.71
CA PRO A 72 -14.52 -3.66 4.32
C PRO A 72 -13.15 -3.26 3.76
N PRO A 73 -12.63 -3.96 2.74
CA PRO A 73 -11.27 -3.76 2.24
C PRO A 73 -10.98 -2.34 1.75
N SER A 74 -11.98 -1.62 1.21
CA SER A 74 -11.84 -0.23 0.79
C SER A 74 -11.57 0.71 1.98
N SER A 75 -12.36 0.60 3.04
CA SER A 75 -12.22 1.42 4.26
C SER A 75 -10.96 1.06 5.02
N ALA A 76 -10.62 -0.23 5.08
CA ALA A 76 -9.35 -0.68 5.66
C ALA A 76 -8.14 -0.15 4.87
N ALA A 77 -8.18 -0.19 3.53
CA ALA A 77 -7.11 0.36 2.69
C ALA A 77 -6.94 1.86 2.88
N LEU A 78 -8.04 2.62 2.96
CA LEU A 78 -8.03 4.04 3.24
C LEU A 78 -7.32 4.34 4.57
N LEU A 79 -7.77 3.70 5.66
CA LEU A 79 -7.18 3.93 6.98
C LEU A 79 -5.72 3.46 7.06
N LEU A 80 -5.40 2.26 6.58
CA LEU A 80 -4.03 1.76 6.62
C LEU A 80 -3.07 2.65 5.82
N GLY A 81 -3.48 3.11 4.64
CA GLY A 81 -2.68 4.04 3.83
C GLY A 81 -2.49 5.39 4.54
N SER A 82 -3.57 5.98 5.06
CA SER A 82 -3.48 7.22 5.84
C SER A 82 -2.61 7.09 7.08
N TYR A 83 -2.69 5.97 7.80
CA TYR A 83 -1.85 5.71 8.97
C TYR A 83 -0.39 5.53 8.57
N CYS A 84 -0.11 4.80 7.50
CA CYS A 84 1.24 4.56 7.02
C CYS A 84 1.96 5.88 6.72
N HIS A 85 1.28 6.78 6.01
CA HIS A 85 1.84 8.08 5.61
C HIS A 85 1.62 9.20 6.64
N ALA A 86 1.12 8.88 7.84
CA ALA A 86 0.70 9.87 8.83
C ALA A 86 1.84 10.77 9.34
N PHE A 87 3.10 10.36 9.19
CA PHE A 87 4.26 11.05 9.78
C PHE A 87 5.50 11.04 8.87
N GLU A 88 5.31 10.78 7.57
CA GLU A 88 6.39 10.74 6.55
C GLU A 88 7.56 9.80 6.90
N LEU A 89 7.27 8.71 7.64
CA LEU A 89 8.26 7.69 8.01
C LEU A 89 8.28 6.51 7.03
N ASP A 90 7.26 6.38 6.20
CA ASP A 90 7.10 5.26 5.28
C ASP A 90 8.13 5.29 4.15
N ASN A 91 8.42 4.12 3.60
CA ASN A 91 9.43 3.97 2.57
C ASN A 91 9.18 4.85 1.32
N LEU A 92 10.28 5.45 0.84
CA LEU A 92 10.32 6.30 -0.35
C LEU A 92 11.14 5.64 -1.48
N ARG A 93 10.62 5.66 -2.70
CA ARG A 93 11.37 5.28 -3.91
C ARG A 93 12.06 6.51 -4.53
N PHE A 94 13.33 6.69 -4.18
CA PHE A 94 14.19 7.78 -4.64
C PHE A 94 15.56 7.24 -5.09
N PRO A 95 16.25 7.86 -6.09
CA PRO A 95 15.89 9.03 -6.89
C PRO A 95 14.93 8.72 -8.04
N GLY A 96 14.18 9.71 -8.52
CA GLY A 96 13.52 9.64 -9.85
C GLY A 96 11.99 9.67 -9.85
N ALA A 97 11.32 9.01 -8.90
CA ALA A 97 9.85 8.91 -8.90
C ALA A 97 9.20 9.65 -7.72
N GLY A 98 9.89 9.77 -6.57
CA GLY A 98 9.32 10.46 -5.41
C GLY A 98 8.07 9.80 -4.83
N VAL A 99 7.91 8.47 -5.00
CA VAL A 99 6.68 7.75 -4.66
C VAL A 99 6.80 6.92 -3.39
N HIS A 100 5.68 6.75 -2.70
CA HIS A 100 5.53 6.08 -1.41
C HIS A 100 4.80 4.72 -1.54
N PRO A 101 5.49 3.64 -1.96
CA PRO A 101 4.84 2.35 -2.21
C PRO A 101 4.26 1.67 -0.96
N GLY A 102 4.78 1.96 0.24
CA GLY A 102 4.26 1.40 1.49
C GLY A 102 2.80 1.77 1.70
N ALA A 103 2.53 3.08 1.73
CA ALA A 103 1.18 3.60 1.91
C ALA A 103 0.26 3.28 0.72
N VAL A 104 0.75 3.37 -0.51
CA VAL A 104 -0.10 3.32 -1.72
C VAL A 104 -0.31 1.91 -2.27
N ILE A 105 0.62 0.98 -2.07
CA ILE A 105 0.55 -0.39 -2.61
C ILE A 105 0.44 -1.42 -1.49
N MET A 106 1.34 -1.38 -0.51
CA MET A 106 1.45 -2.44 0.49
C MET A 106 0.28 -2.42 1.47
N CYS A 107 -0.12 -1.26 1.99
CA CYS A 107 -1.27 -1.13 2.89
C CYS A 107 -2.60 -1.61 2.25
N PRO A 108 -2.97 -1.20 1.02
CA PRO A 108 -4.14 -1.75 0.35
C PRO A 108 -4.05 -3.26 0.10
N LEU A 109 -2.87 -3.78 -0.23
CA LEU A 109 -2.68 -5.23 -0.38
C LEU A 109 -2.85 -5.99 0.94
N VAL A 110 -2.50 -5.40 2.09
CA VAL A 110 -2.80 -5.99 3.40
C VAL A 110 -4.31 -6.10 3.61
N ALA A 111 -5.08 -5.07 3.25
CA ALA A 111 -6.54 -5.11 3.34
C ALA A 111 -7.14 -6.19 2.41
N LEU A 112 -6.72 -6.22 1.15
CA LEU A 112 -7.18 -7.23 0.18
C LEU A 112 -6.77 -8.65 0.56
N ALA A 113 -5.57 -8.84 1.11
CA ALA A 113 -5.11 -10.15 1.56
C ALA A 113 -5.99 -10.73 2.66
N GLN A 114 -6.41 -9.90 3.61
CA GLN A 114 -7.37 -10.28 4.65
C GLN A 114 -8.75 -10.59 4.07
N ALA A 115 -9.28 -9.71 3.23
CA ALA A 115 -10.63 -9.85 2.69
C ALA A 115 -10.81 -11.08 1.79
N TYR A 116 -9.77 -11.47 1.06
CA TYR A 116 -9.84 -12.55 0.06
C TYR A 116 -8.98 -13.78 0.41
N GLY A 117 -8.37 -13.82 1.60
CA GLY A 117 -7.51 -14.94 2.00
C GLY A 117 -6.33 -15.19 1.05
N LEU A 118 -5.69 -14.12 0.56
CA LEU A 118 -4.65 -14.24 -0.46
C LEU A 118 -3.36 -14.85 0.11
N SER A 119 -2.74 -15.74 -0.68
CA SER A 119 -1.44 -16.32 -0.30
C SER A 119 -0.33 -15.27 -0.31
N GLY A 120 0.68 -15.44 0.55
CA GLY A 120 1.83 -14.54 0.59
C GLY A 120 2.56 -14.41 -0.76
N LYS A 121 2.60 -15.50 -1.55
CA LYS A 121 3.15 -15.45 -2.93
C LYS A 121 2.35 -14.50 -3.82
N LYS A 122 1.01 -14.59 -3.80
CA LYS A 122 0.14 -13.71 -4.59
C LYS A 122 0.28 -12.26 -4.15
N VAL A 123 0.35 -12.01 -2.84
CA VAL A 123 0.55 -10.67 -2.26
C VAL A 123 1.89 -10.07 -2.70
N ILE A 124 2.98 -10.84 -2.60
CA ILE A 124 4.32 -10.39 -3.02
C ILE A 124 4.36 -10.09 -4.52
N THR A 125 3.86 -11.00 -5.37
CA THR A 125 3.81 -10.75 -6.82
C THR A 125 2.98 -9.52 -7.16
N SER A 126 1.83 -9.33 -6.51
CA SER A 126 0.98 -8.15 -6.74
C SER A 126 1.67 -6.85 -6.28
N ALA A 127 2.43 -6.91 -5.18
CA ALA A 127 3.21 -5.78 -4.71
C ALA A 127 4.32 -5.41 -5.70
N VAL A 128 5.02 -6.39 -6.28
CA VAL A 128 6.03 -6.15 -7.33
C VAL A 128 5.40 -5.45 -8.52
N VAL A 129 4.26 -5.94 -9.00
CA VAL A 129 3.51 -5.30 -10.10
C VAL A 129 3.15 -3.85 -9.77
N GLY A 130 2.59 -3.62 -8.59
CA GLY A 130 2.19 -2.28 -8.15
C GLY A 130 3.37 -1.32 -8.02
N VAL A 131 4.47 -1.77 -7.41
CA VAL A 131 5.70 -0.97 -7.24
C VAL A 131 6.34 -0.63 -8.58
N GLU A 132 6.38 -1.58 -9.52
CA GLU A 132 6.92 -1.37 -10.85
C GLU A 132 6.09 -0.35 -11.64
N ALA A 133 4.75 -0.50 -11.62
CA ALA A 133 3.84 0.43 -12.28
C ALA A 133 3.95 1.83 -11.69
N LEU A 134 3.89 1.95 -10.35
CA LEU A 134 4.01 3.22 -9.63
C LEU A 134 5.35 3.91 -9.92
N SER A 135 6.45 3.15 -9.88
CA SER A 135 7.80 3.67 -10.17
C SER A 135 7.93 4.18 -11.60
N ARG A 136 7.41 3.43 -12.59
CA ARG A 136 7.46 3.83 -14.01
C ARG A 136 6.60 5.05 -14.29
N LEU A 137 5.41 5.13 -13.68
CA LEU A 137 4.55 6.30 -13.77
C LEU A 137 5.25 7.53 -13.19
N GLY A 138 5.80 7.43 -11.97
CA GLY A 138 6.57 8.52 -11.36
C GLY A 138 7.78 8.95 -12.20
N LEU A 139 8.56 8.00 -12.72
CA LEU A 139 9.68 8.34 -13.62
C LEU A 139 9.22 9.05 -14.90
N ALA A 140 8.07 8.69 -15.45
CA ALA A 140 7.53 9.31 -16.65
C ALA A 140 7.13 10.78 -16.42
N THR A 141 6.87 11.19 -15.18
CA THR A 141 6.58 12.59 -14.83
C THR A 141 7.83 13.47 -14.85
N LYS A 142 9.02 12.88 -14.76
CA LYS A 142 10.31 13.58 -14.67
C LYS A 142 10.37 14.60 -13.52
N HIS A 143 9.73 14.30 -12.39
CA HIS A 143 9.60 15.21 -11.24
C HIS A 143 8.98 16.58 -11.58
N SER A 144 8.12 16.63 -12.60
CA SER A 144 7.47 17.87 -13.00
C SER A 144 6.15 18.13 -12.29
N LEU A 145 5.58 17.13 -11.62
CA LEU A 145 4.27 17.24 -10.96
C LEU A 145 4.41 17.96 -9.61
N GLU A 146 5.48 17.65 -8.89
CA GLU A 146 5.81 18.22 -7.58
C GLU A 146 6.04 19.73 -7.71
N ASN A 147 6.73 20.14 -8.78
CA ASN A 147 6.92 21.55 -9.14
C ASN A 147 5.62 22.27 -9.54
N ARG A 148 4.54 21.52 -9.81
CA ARG A 148 3.20 22.02 -10.13
C ARG A 148 2.21 21.84 -8.96
N GLY A 149 2.68 21.37 -7.81
CA GLY A 149 1.88 21.19 -6.60
C GLY A 149 1.14 19.85 -6.49
N PHE A 150 1.61 18.80 -7.19
CA PHE A 150 1.05 17.45 -7.18
C PHE A 150 2.04 16.40 -6.72
#